data_AF-A0A7G5XIK6-F1
#
_entry.id   AF-A0A7G5XIK6-F1
#
_cell.length_a   1.000
_cell.length_b   1.000
_cell.length_c   1.000
_cell.angle_alpha   90.00
_cell.angle_beta   90.00
_cell.angle_gamma   90.00
#
_symmetry.space_group_name_H-M   'P 1'
#
loop_
_entity.id
_entity.type
_entity.pdbx_description
1 polymer ?
#
loop_
_entity_poly.entity_id
_entity_poly.type
_entity_poly.pdbx_seq_one_letter_code
_entity_poly.pdbx_strand_id
1 'polypeptide(L)'
;MKLLFIPLLFSCLFFGLTTRGQSLTEKDFRLMIDGKLYSDSINSISVSELLKLKEVTANFSWIVVKSITVYCDFVKPEDRDHVYDGVEVRRCHNNIICKEAKDLIKTMTSGLHVGIVAEAINKQGKTVHIKDIVYRIK
;
A
#
# COMPACT_ATOMS: atom_id res chain seq x y z
N MET A 1 -8.49 -11.22 69.00
CA MET A 1 -8.10 -12.30 68.08
C MET A 1 -9.28 -12.69 67.19
N LYS A 2 -9.26 -12.34 65.91
CA LYS A 2 -9.41 -13.27 64.77
C LYS A 2 -9.31 -12.48 63.46
N LEU A 3 -8.52 -13.06 62.57
CA LEU A 3 -7.95 -12.53 61.35
C LEU A 3 -8.75 -13.00 60.13
N LEU A 4 -8.75 -12.13 59.11
CA LEU A 4 -8.69 -12.42 57.67
C LEU A 4 -9.95 -12.97 56.98
N PHE A 5 -9.88 -12.93 55.64
CA PHE A 5 -10.91 -13.14 54.59
C PHE A 5 -11.59 -11.80 54.22
N ILE A 6 -11.28 -11.11 53.11
CA ILE A 6 -10.96 -11.53 51.74
C ILE A 6 -10.25 -10.36 51.02
N PRO A 7 -9.08 -10.57 50.39
CA PRO A 7 -8.72 -9.84 49.18
C PRO A 7 -8.42 -10.87 48.08
N LEU A 8 -9.41 -11.67 47.71
CA LEU A 8 -9.30 -12.68 46.65
C LEU A 8 -10.13 -12.34 45.40
N LEU A 9 -10.65 -11.11 45.32
CA LEU A 9 -11.38 -10.62 44.14
C LEU A 9 -10.54 -9.74 43.21
N PHE A 10 -9.32 -9.36 43.61
CA PHE A 10 -8.45 -8.50 42.78
C PHE A 10 -7.46 -9.26 41.87
N SER A 11 -7.31 -10.59 42.02
CA SER A 11 -6.29 -11.34 41.28
C SER A 11 -6.77 -11.95 39.95
N CYS A 12 -8.07 -11.99 39.68
CA CYS A 12 -8.60 -12.61 38.46
C CYS A 12 -8.82 -11.65 37.28
N LEU A 13 -8.56 -10.34 37.44
CA LEU A 13 -8.77 -9.36 36.36
C LEU A 13 -7.56 -9.19 35.42
N PHE A 14 -6.42 -9.83 35.68
CA PHE A 14 -5.18 -9.63 34.90
C PHE A 14 -4.71 -10.85 34.08
N PHE A 15 -5.42 -11.98 34.12
CA PHE A 15 -4.98 -13.20 33.43
C PHE A 15 -5.45 -13.34 31.96
N GLY A 16 -6.13 -12.34 31.40
CA GLY A 16 -6.75 -12.43 30.06
C GLY A 16 -6.08 -11.67 28.91
N LEU A 17 -5.05 -10.86 29.15
CA LEU A 17 -4.44 -10.00 28.12
C LEU A 17 -2.97 -10.33 27.88
N THR A 18 -2.64 -11.60 27.67
CA THR A 18 -1.43 -11.95 26.92
C THR A 18 -1.73 -11.82 25.42
N THR A 19 -1.99 -10.59 24.96
CA THR A 19 -1.86 -10.28 23.54
C THR A 19 -0.41 -10.54 23.15
N ARG A 20 -0.12 -11.76 22.68
CA ARG A 20 1.10 -12.09 21.97
C ARG A 20 1.14 -11.16 20.75
N GLY A 21 1.84 -10.05 20.88
CA GLY A 21 2.18 -9.19 19.76
C GLY A 21 3.04 -10.01 18.82
N GLN A 22 2.46 -10.52 17.73
CA GLN A 22 3.26 -10.94 16.60
C GLN A 22 4.09 -9.73 16.16
N SER A 23 5.41 -9.89 16.15
CA SER A 23 6.30 -8.87 15.63
C SER A 23 6.04 -8.74 14.13
N LEU A 24 5.35 -7.67 13.73
CA LEU A 24 5.16 -7.35 12.32
C LEU A 24 6.49 -6.90 11.71
N THR A 25 6.72 -7.34 10.48
CA THR A 25 7.86 -6.98 9.67
C THR A 25 7.41 -6.17 8.46
N GLU A 26 8.34 -5.55 7.75
CA GLU A 26 8.04 -4.83 6.50
C GLU A 26 7.32 -5.71 5.46
N LYS A 27 7.55 -7.03 5.53
CA LYS A 27 6.91 -8.04 4.68
C LYS A 27 5.44 -8.27 4.98
N ASP A 28 4.89 -7.70 6.04
CA ASP A 28 3.47 -7.85 6.40
C ASP A 28 2.64 -6.66 5.89
N PHE A 29 3.27 -5.54 5.53
CA PHE A 29 2.57 -4.37 5.03
C PHE A 29 2.23 -4.51 3.55
N ARG A 30 0.96 -4.27 3.21
CA ARG A 30 0.45 -4.31 1.83
C ARG A 30 -0.38 -3.08 1.56
N LEU A 31 -0.25 -2.57 0.34
CA LEU A 31 -1.19 -1.58 -0.17
C LEU A 31 -2.51 -2.26 -0.53
N MET A 32 -3.58 -1.52 -0.29
CA MET A 32 -4.93 -1.85 -0.70
C MET A 32 -5.42 -0.76 -1.62
N ILE A 33 -6.08 -1.12 -2.72
CA ILE A 33 -6.72 -0.14 -3.61
C ILE A 33 -8.21 -0.41 -3.60
N ASP A 34 -9.01 0.61 -3.26
CA ASP A 34 -10.46 0.54 -3.12
C ASP A 34 -10.91 -0.66 -2.25
N GLY A 35 -10.19 -0.92 -1.16
CA GLY A 35 -10.50 -2.00 -0.21
C GLY A 35 -10.01 -3.39 -0.63
N LYS A 36 -9.38 -3.55 -1.80
CA LYS A 36 -8.84 -4.84 -2.27
C LYS A 36 -7.35 -4.94 -1.97
N LEU A 37 -6.93 -6.07 -1.41
CA LEU A 37 -5.53 -6.39 -1.18
C LEU A 37 -4.89 -6.87 -2.49
N TYR A 38 -3.78 -6.26 -2.89
CA TYR A 38 -3.05 -6.69 -4.08
C TYR A 38 -1.82 -7.49 -3.67
N SER A 39 -1.63 -8.64 -4.32
CA SER A 39 -0.47 -9.51 -4.14
C SER A 39 0.73 -9.02 -4.93
N ASP A 40 1.91 -9.48 -4.50
CA ASP A 40 3.24 -9.23 -5.05
C ASP A 40 3.47 -9.63 -6.53
N SER A 41 2.42 -10.06 -7.24
CA SER A 41 2.46 -10.49 -8.64
C SER A 41 2.14 -9.31 -9.58
N ILE A 42 2.87 -9.19 -10.70
CA ILE A 42 2.50 -8.25 -11.77
C ILE A 42 1.11 -8.63 -12.28
N ASN A 43 0.14 -7.75 -12.06
CA ASN A 43 -1.24 -8.00 -12.45
C ASN A 43 -1.51 -7.44 -13.84
N SER A 44 -2.26 -8.17 -14.65
CA SER A 44 -2.66 -7.68 -15.97
C SER A 44 -3.96 -6.89 -15.87
N ILE A 45 -3.97 -5.63 -16.31
CA ILE A 45 -5.11 -4.71 -16.19
C ILE A 45 -5.32 -3.91 -17.47
N SER A 46 -6.56 -3.54 -17.79
CA SER A 46 -6.80 -2.56 -18.86
C SER A 46 -6.62 -1.12 -18.34
N VAL A 47 -6.29 -0.18 -19.23
CA VAL A 47 -6.26 1.26 -18.89
C VAL A 47 -7.59 1.71 -18.29
N SER A 48 -8.71 1.22 -18.83
CA SER A 48 -10.06 1.58 -18.36
C SER A 48 -10.33 1.13 -16.92
N GLU A 49 -9.80 -0.02 -16.50
CA GLU A 49 -9.91 -0.51 -15.12
C GLU A 49 -8.98 0.26 -14.20
N LEU A 50 -7.75 0.54 -14.65
CA LEU A 50 -6.77 1.30 -13.88
C LEU A 50 -7.25 2.73 -13.58
N LEU A 51 -7.97 3.37 -14.51
CA LEU A 51 -8.56 4.70 -14.32
C LEU A 51 -9.72 4.74 -13.30
N LYS A 52 -10.37 3.59 -13.06
CA LYS A 52 -11.45 3.47 -12.06
C LYS A 52 -10.93 3.46 -10.63
N LEU A 53 -9.65 3.15 -10.43
CA LEU A 53 -9.02 3.17 -9.11
C LEU A 53 -9.10 4.56 -8.49
N LYS A 54 -9.39 4.63 -7.19
CA LYS A 54 -9.57 5.90 -6.48
C LYS A 54 -8.66 6.03 -5.27
N GLU A 55 -8.79 5.12 -4.32
CA GLU A 55 -8.21 5.29 -3.00
C GLU A 55 -7.17 4.22 -2.70
N VAL A 56 -5.99 4.62 -2.25
CA VAL A 56 -4.92 3.72 -1.81
C VAL A 56 -4.82 3.77 -0.30
N THR A 57 -4.95 2.62 0.34
CA THR A 57 -4.86 2.44 1.79
C THR A 57 -3.81 1.37 2.11
N ALA A 58 -3.62 1.07 3.40
CA ALA A 58 -2.79 -0.04 3.85
C ALA A 58 -3.66 -1.08 4.55
N ASN A 59 -3.20 -2.33 4.54
CA ASN A 59 -3.88 -3.46 5.18
C ASN A 59 -4.07 -3.35 6.71
N PHE A 60 -3.37 -2.43 7.35
CA PHE A 60 -3.55 -2.11 8.76
C PHE A 60 -4.11 -0.70 8.93
N SER A 61 -5.24 -0.57 9.63
CA SER A 61 -5.94 0.70 9.85
C SER A 61 -5.13 1.75 10.63
N TRP A 62 -4.07 1.34 11.32
CA TRP A 62 -3.16 2.24 12.04
C TRP A 62 -2.00 2.75 11.18
N ILE A 63 -1.92 2.34 9.91
CA ILE A 63 -1.01 2.87 8.90
C ILE A 63 -1.79 3.83 8.02
N VAL A 64 -1.29 5.06 7.89
CA VAL A 64 -1.94 6.12 7.12
C VAL A 64 -1.10 6.46 5.90
N VAL A 65 -1.68 6.31 4.71
CA VAL A 65 -1.06 6.75 3.44
C VAL A 65 -1.08 8.28 3.38
N LYS A 66 0.09 8.88 3.15
CA LYS A 66 0.30 10.34 3.08
C LYS A 66 0.41 10.85 1.66
N SER A 67 1.02 10.09 0.78
CA SER A 67 1.09 10.41 -0.64
C SER A 67 1.21 9.17 -1.48
N ILE A 68 0.73 9.27 -2.72
CA ILE A 68 0.84 8.22 -3.73
C ILE A 68 1.76 8.72 -4.83
N THR A 69 2.62 7.84 -5.32
CA THR A 69 3.42 8.07 -6.51
C THR A 69 3.03 7.04 -7.56
N VAL A 70 2.55 7.51 -8.71
CA VAL A 70 2.29 6.65 -9.87
C VAL A 70 3.44 6.85 -10.85
N TYR A 71 4.05 5.74 -11.27
CA TYR A 71 5.12 5.75 -12.26
C TYR A 71 4.78 4.84 -13.44
N CYS A 72 5.32 5.17 -14.60
CA CYS A 72 5.12 4.40 -15.81
C CYS A 72 6.46 4.16 -16.52
N ASP A 73 6.73 2.90 -16.80
CA ASP A 73 7.90 2.50 -17.60
C ASP A 73 7.46 2.43 -19.07
N PHE A 74 8.01 3.31 -19.90
CA PHE A 74 7.73 3.30 -21.33
C PHE A 74 8.63 2.30 -22.03
N VAL A 75 8.01 1.33 -22.70
CA VAL A 75 8.64 0.50 -23.73
C VAL A 75 8.18 1.08 -25.07
N LYS A 76 9.06 1.82 -25.75
CA LYS A 76 8.79 2.17 -27.14
C LYS A 76 8.95 0.89 -27.98
N PRO A 77 7.94 0.48 -28.77
CA PRO A 77 7.97 -0.79 -29.50
C PRO A 77 9.08 -0.89 -30.57
N GLU A 78 9.68 0.23 -30.94
CA GLU A 78 10.59 0.36 -32.09
C GLU A 78 12.05 0.06 -31.75
N ASP A 79 12.42 0.06 -30.47
CA ASP A 79 13.81 -0.12 -30.01
C ASP A 79 13.95 -1.41 -29.19
N ARG A 80 14.16 -2.54 -29.87
CA ARG A 80 14.49 -3.81 -29.19
C ARG A 80 15.94 -3.90 -28.70
N ASP A 81 16.78 -2.94 -29.08
CA ASP A 81 18.21 -2.93 -28.79
C ASP A 81 18.72 -1.64 -28.11
N HIS A 82 17.83 -0.73 -27.68
CA HIS A 82 18.23 0.52 -27.01
C HIS A 82 17.70 0.65 -25.58
N VAL A 83 18.64 1.01 -24.72
CA VAL A 83 18.54 1.10 -23.26
C VAL A 83 17.44 2.09 -22.85
N TYR A 84 16.65 1.66 -21.85
CA TYR A 84 15.55 2.34 -21.18
C TYR A 84 15.83 3.83 -20.89
N ASP A 85 15.04 4.74 -21.46
CA ASP A 85 15.18 6.17 -21.17
C ASP A 85 13.79 6.82 -20.95
N GLY A 86 13.33 6.79 -19.70
CA GLY A 86 12.17 7.57 -19.24
C GLY A 86 11.21 6.81 -18.34
N VAL A 87 11.25 7.12 -17.04
CA VAL A 87 10.16 6.83 -16.10
C VAL A 87 9.39 8.13 -15.89
N GLU A 88 8.14 8.22 -16.34
CA GLU A 88 7.30 9.36 -15.94
C GLU A 88 6.68 9.10 -14.58
N VAL A 89 6.73 10.12 -13.73
CA VAL A 89 6.26 10.06 -12.35
C VAL A 89 5.24 11.15 -12.10
N ARG A 90 4.13 10.82 -11.43
CA ARG A 90 3.15 11.78 -10.90
C ARG A 90 2.89 11.48 -9.43
N ARG A 91 2.97 12.50 -8.59
CA ARG A 91 2.76 12.40 -7.14
C ARG A 91 1.44 13.05 -6.73
N CYS A 92 0.65 12.33 -5.95
CA CYS A 92 -0.58 12.78 -5.34
C CYS A 92 -0.33 13.02 -3.84
N HIS A 93 -0.66 14.21 -3.33
CA HIS A 93 -0.37 14.62 -1.94
C HIS A 93 -1.36 14.09 -0.90
N ASN A 94 -2.03 12.99 -1.19
CA ASN A 94 -2.98 12.31 -0.32
C ASN A 94 -3.09 10.83 -0.72
N ASN A 95 -4.04 10.14 -0.13
CA ASN A 95 -4.35 8.74 -0.39
C ASN A 95 -5.31 8.53 -1.58
N ILE A 96 -5.54 9.56 -2.41
CA ILE A 96 -6.42 9.51 -3.58
C ILE A 96 -5.57 9.65 -4.84
N ILE A 97 -5.83 8.80 -5.85
CA ILE A 97 -5.20 8.91 -7.16
C ILE A 97 -5.71 10.19 -7.85
N CYS A 98 -4.84 11.20 -7.84
CA CYS A 98 -5.04 12.53 -8.38
C CYS A 98 -5.21 12.55 -9.89
N LYS A 99 -5.74 13.66 -10.40
CA LYS A 99 -6.03 13.85 -11.82
C LYS A 99 -4.78 13.70 -12.68
N GLU A 100 -3.66 14.25 -12.24
CA GLU A 100 -2.38 14.24 -12.96
C GLU A 100 -1.87 12.82 -13.16
N ALA A 101 -1.99 11.97 -12.15
CA ALA A 101 -1.67 10.55 -12.27
C ALA A 101 -2.62 9.81 -13.23
N LYS A 102 -3.93 10.14 -13.21
CA LYS A 102 -4.89 9.60 -14.17
C LYS A 102 -4.62 10.05 -15.59
N ASP A 103 -4.19 11.30 -15.77
CA ASP A 103 -3.84 11.83 -17.09
C ASP A 103 -2.57 11.16 -17.64
N LEU A 104 -1.60 10.82 -16.78
CA LEU A 104 -0.47 9.96 -17.15
C LEU A 104 -0.95 8.54 -17.55
N ILE A 105 -1.81 7.90 -16.77
CA ILE A 105 -2.32 6.55 -17.08
C ILE A 105 -3.02 6.50 -18.45
N LYS A 106 -3.69 7.59 -18.87
CA LYS A 106 -4.36 7.65 -20.18
C LYS A 106 -3.41 7.56 -21.37
N THR A 107 -2.11 7.86 -21.20
CA THR A 107 -1.12 7.79 -22.29
C THR A 107 -0.53 6.40 -22.47
N MET A 108 -0.92 5.45 -21.61
CA MET A 108 -0.34 4.10 -21.59
C MET A 108 -0.85 3.23 -22.74
N THR A 109 0.06 2.43 -23.30
CA THR A 109 -0.21 1.42 -24.33
C THR A 109 -0.04 -0.01 -23.79
N SER A 110 -0.52 -1.00 -24.53
CA SER A 110 -0.37 -2.41 -24.18
C SER A 110 1.10 -2.79 -24.00
N GLY A 111 1.37 -3.62 -22.98
CA GLY A 111 2.71 -4.09 -22.65
C GLY A 111 3.48 -3.20 -21.67
N LEU A 112 3.07 -1.95 -21.46
CA LEU A 112 3.70 -1.05 -20.50
C LEU A 112 3.42 -1.45 -19.05
N HIS A 113 4.33 -1.06 -18.15
CA HIS A 113 4.15 -1.23 -16.71
C HIS A 113 3.75 0.08 -16.05
N VAL A 114 2.78 -0.01 -15.14
CA VAL A 114 2.38 1.08 -14.26
C VAL A 114 2.56 0.62 -12.82
N GLY A 115 3.35 1.36 -12.06
CA GLY A 115 3.54 1.13 -10.64
C GLY A 115 2.85 2.17 -9.78
N ILE A 116 2.35 1.73 -8.62
CA ILE A 116 1.76 2.56 -7.59
C ILE A 116 2.57 2.34 -6.31
N VAL A 117 3.23 3.40 -5.86
CA VAL A 117 3.98 3.48 -4.61
C VAL A 117 3.22 4.37 -3.65
N ALA A 118 3.31 4.10 -2.35
CA ALA A 118 2.75 4.98 -1.35
C ALA A 118 3.75 5.27 -0.23
N GLU A 119 3.84 6.55 0.14
CA GLU A 119 4.45 6.93 1.40
C GLU A 119 3.39 6.79 2.50
N ALA A 120 3.66 5.96 3.49
CA ALA A 120 2.76 5.73 4.60
C ALA A 120 3.46 5.94 5.94
N ILE A 121 2.71 6.34 6.95
CA ILE A 121 3.22 6.52 8.31
C ILE A 121 2.44 5.67 9.31
N ASN A 122 3.10 5.24 10.38
CA ASN A 122 2.42 4.63 11.52
C ASN A 122 1.89 5.67 12.53
N LYS A 123 1.22 5.21 13.59
CA LYS A 123 0.72 6.06 14.69
C LYS A 123 1.79 6.89 15.42
N GLN A 124 3.07 6.54 15.27
CA GLN A 124 4.20 7.27 15.86
C GLN A 124 4.80 8.31 14.90
N GLY A 125 4.22 8.49 13.71
CA GLY A 125 4.74 9.38 12.68
C GLY A 125 5.96 8.84 11.93
N LYS A 126 6.31 7.56 12.11
CA LYS A 126 7.43 6.94 11.39
C LYS A 126 6.97 6.43 10.03
N THR A 127 7.77 6.68 9.00
CA THR A 127 7.57 6.13 7.66
C THR A 127 7.59 4.61 7.70
N VAL A 128 6.65 4.00 7.00
CA VAL A 128 6.53 2.56 6.82
C VAL A 128 6.78 2.28 5.34
N HIS A 129 7.77 1.43 5.07
CA HIS A 129 8.00 0.95 3.71
C HIS A 129 6.97 -0.12 3.38
N ILE A 130 6.23 0.10 2.29
CA ILE A 130 5.23 -0.82 1.76
C ILE A 130 5.62 -1.11 0.32
N LYS A 131 5.62 -2.39 -0.05
CA LYS A 131 5.95 -2.82 -1.40
C LYS A 131 4.97 -2.26 -2.43
N ASP A 132 5.51 -1.84 -3.56
CA ASP A 132 4.79 -1.25 -4.68
C ASP A 132 3.80 -2.24 -5.33
N ILE A 133 2.72 -1.72 -5.89
CA ILE A 133 1.82 -2.49 -6.75
C ILE A 133 2.17 -2.21 -8.20
N VAL A 134 2.48 -3.26 -8.98
CA VAL A 134 2.82 -3.13 -10.40
C VAL A 134 1.78 -3.83 -11.26
N TYR A 135 1.30 -3.10 -12.27
CA TYR A 135 0.40 -3.60 -13.29
C TYR A 135 1.09 -3.64 -14.66
N ARG A 136 0.76 -4.64 -15.47
CA ARG A 136 1.04 -4.66 -16.91
C ARG A 136 -0.24 -4.33 -17.67
N ILE A 137 -0.17 -3.36 -18.57
CA ILE A 137 -1.32 -2.99 -19.41
C ILE A 137 -1.57 -4.09 -20.45
N LYS A 138 -2.82 -4.55 -20.52
CA LYS A 138 -3.32 -5.50 -21.54
C LYS A 138 -3.27 -4.91 -22.93
#